data_AF-A0A0N9HX32-F1
#
_entry.id   AF-A0A0N9HX32-F1
#
_cell.length_a   1.000
_cell.length_b   1.000
_cell.length_c   1.000
_cell.angle_alpha   90.00
_cell.angle_beta   90.00
_cell.angle_gamma   90.00
#
_symmetry.space_group_name_H-M   'P 1'
#
loop_
_entity.id
_entity.type
_entity.pdbx_description
1 polymer ?
#
loop_
_entity_poly.entity_id
_entity_poly.type
_entity_poly.pdbx_seq_one_letter_code
_entity_poly.pdbx_strand_id
1 'polypeptide(L)'
;MIRRLTASDRLTDRPDHSLVGVIRIPEGTVSPVTAIVRRVIGAVLALVAAVVIVYIDRDGYRDVNGDGLSLLDAIYYATVSLSTTGYGDITPWSPSARLVNVLVITPLRVLFLIVLVGTTLAVLTERSRQAFKIQVWRKKVRDHVVVVGFGTKGRSAVSAVLTDGMKPGQIVIVDTDQNSLDAASALGLVTVHGSGTRSDVLRVAGVDRARAVVVAANRDDSAVLITLTAREMAPKAQIVSAVREAENVHLLRQSGADSVVVSSETAGRLLGMATHTPNVVDMVEDLITPDSGLAIAERDVEPDEVGGSPRHMSEIVLGVVRGKKLYRVDSVEADAIEEGDRLLYVRKVTPPAENEETS
;
A
#
# COMPACT_ATOMS: atom_id res chain seq x y z
N MET A 1 -25.41 -12.19 43.59
CA MET A 1 -25.87 -12.08 42.18
C MET A 1 -24.86 -11.22 41.43
N ILE A 2 -23.83 -11.86 40.87
CA ILE A 2 -22.66 -11.20 40.27
C ILE A 2 -23.02 -10.87 38.81
N ARG A 3 -23.05 -9.57 38.51
CA ARG A 3 -23.33 -9.03 37.18
C ARG A 3 -22.13 -9.34 36.27
N ARG A 4 -22.32 -10.29 35.34
CA ARG A 4 -21.37 -10.57 34.24
C ARG A 4 -21.09 -9.28 33.48
N LEU A 5 -19.84 -8.83 33.48
CA LEU A 5 -19.31 -7.85 32.52
C LEU A 5 -19.46 -8.46 31.12
N THR A 6 -20.46 -8.01 30.39
CA THR A 6 -20.74 -8.36 29.00
C THR A 6 -19.59 -7.90 28.11
N ALA A 7 -19.20 -8.76 27.16
CA ALA A 7 -18.23 -8.58 26.08
C ALA A 7 -18.06 -7.10 25.66
N SER A 8 -17.00 -6.46 26.14
CA SER A 8 -16.72 -5.05 25.91
C SER A 8 -15.68 -4.86 24.81
N ASP A 9 -16.04 -4.08 23.79
CA ASP A 9 -15.16 -3.08 23.17
C ASP A 9 -13.88 -3.54 22.43
N ARG A 10 -13.83 -4.81 21.98
CA ARG A 10 -12.71 -5.29 21.16
C ARG A 10 -12.89 -4.84 19.71
N LEU A 11 -11.87 -4.20 19.13
CA LEU A 11 -11.86 -3.76 17.73
C LEU A 11 -12.20 -4.88 16.73
N THR A 12 -11.88 -6.12 17.09
CA THR A 12 -12.08 -7.32 16.26
C THR A 12 -13.53 -7.73 16.10
N ASP A 13 -14.38 -7.39 17.08
CA ASP A 13 -15.80 -7.75 17.12
C ASP A 13 -16.66 -6.65 16.50
N ARG A 14 -16.04 -5.51 16.17
CA ARG A 14 -16.75 -4.39 15.54
C ARG A 14 -16.96 -4.67 14.05
N PRO A 15 -18.11 -4.26 13.49
CA PRO A 15 -18.40 -4.46 12.07
C PRO A 15 -17.46 -3.64 11.18
N ASP A 16 -17.12 -4.14 9.99
CA ASP A 16 -16.06 -3.60 9.12
C ASP A 16 -16.20 -2.09 8.80
N HIS A 17 -17.44 -1.57 8.75
CA HIS A 17 -17.70 -0.14 8.53
C HIS A 17 -17.22 0.76 9.68
N SER A 18 -17.08 0.22 10.89
CA SER A 18 -16.55 0.93 12.06
C SER A 18 -15.02 0.94 12.13
N LEU A 19 -14.36 0.14 11.27
CA LEU A 19 -12.91 0.16 11.07
C LEU A 19 -12.48 1.21 10.05
N VAL A 20 -13.42 1.89 9.40
CA VAL A 20 -13.16 3.07 8.56
C VAL A 20 -12.72 4.20 9.49
N GLY A 21 -11.40 4.38 9.62
CA GLY A 21 -10.74 5.25 10.62
C GLY A 21 -9.71 4.52 11.49
N VAL A 22 -9.73 3.18 11.47
CA VAL A 22 -8.70 2.33 12.08
C VAL A 22 -7.84 1.70 11.01
N ILE A 23 -8.41 1.16 9.93
CA ILE A 23 -7.63 0.63 8.79
C ILE A 23 -7.78 1.58 7.62
N ARG A 24 -6.66 1.88 6.94
CA ARG A 24 -6.66 2.58 5.66
C ARG A 24 -6.03 1.70 4.61
N ILE A 25 -6.78 1.46 3.53
CA ILE A 25 -6.24 0.80 2.34
C ILE A 25 -5.84 1.90 1.35
N PRO A 26 -4.59 1.88 0.87
CA PRO A 26 -4.08 2.87 -0.07
C PRO A 26 -4.93 2.87 -1.33
N GLU A 27 -5.23 4.05 -1.82
CA GLU A 27 -6.02 4.22 -3.03
C GLU A 27 -5.07 4.27 -4.23
N GLY A 28 -5.36 3.47 -5.26
CA GLY A 28 -4.79 3.73 -6.58
C GLY A 28 -5.24 5.13 -6.99
N THR A 29 -4.27 5.99 -7.31
CA THR A 29 -4.44 7.41 -7.62
C THR A 29 -5.17 7.60 -8.95
N VAL A 30 -6.45 7.26 -9.01
CA VAL A 30 -7.31 7.83 -10.06
C VAL A 30 -7.64 9.24 -9.57
N SER A 31 -6.92 10.24 -10.09
CA SER A 31 -7.12 11.64 -9.73
C SER A 31 -8.63 11.97 -9.78
N PRO A 32 -9.22 12.45 -8.67
CA PRO A 32 -10.62 12.86 -8.63
C PRO A 32 -10.95 13.83 -9.77
N VAL A 33 -9.99 14.68 -10.13
CA VAL A 33 -10.09 15.65 -11.23
C VAL A 33 -10.19 14.92 -12.58
N THR A 34 -9.35 13.93 -12.86
CA THR A 34 -9.41 13.17 -14.13
C THR A 34 -10.73 12.41 -14.27
N ALA A 35 -11.24 11.86 -13.16
CA ALA A 35 -12.55 11.21 -13.14
C ALA A 35 -13.70 12.19 -13.40
N ILE A 36 -13.64 13.40 -12.83
CA ILE A 36 -14.63 14.47 -13.08
C ILE A 36 -14.55 14.96 -14.53
N VAL A 37 -13.35 15.23 -15.04
CA VAL A 37 -13.12 15.72 -16.41
C VAL A 37 -13.64 14.71 -17.43
N ARG A 38 -13.31 13.42 -17.31
CA ARG A 38 -13.77 12.38 -18.23
C ARG A 38 -15.30 12.23 -18.24
N ARG A 39 -15.96 12.53 -17.12
CA ARG A 39 -17.43 12.52 -16.98
C ARG A 39 -18.08 13.76 -17.59
N VAL A 40 -17.54 14.95 -17.33
CA VAL A 40 -18.01 16.19 -17.95
C VAL A 40 -17.91 16.07 -19.48
N ILE A 41 -16.79 15.54 -19.98
CA ILE A 41 -16.62 15.23 -21.40
C ILE A 41 -17.71 14.27 -21.88
N GLY A 42 -17.98 13.16 -21.15
CA GLY A 42 -19.04 12.22 -21.51
C GLY A 42 -20.45 12.83 -21.55
N ALA A 43 -20.81 13.68 -20.57
CA ALA A 43 -22.09 14.37 -20.52
C ALA A 43 -22.24 15.39 -21.65
N VAL A 44 -21.18 16.15 -21.94
CA VAL A 44 -21.14 17.11 -23.05
C VAL A 44 -21.24 16.38 -24.38
N LEU A 45 -20.54 15.25 -24.56
CA LEU A 45 -20.64 14.43 -25.77
C LEU A 45 -22.06 13.87 -25.97
N ALA A 46 -22.70 13.39 -24.91
CA ALA A 46 -24.08 12.92 -24.97
C ALA A 46 -25.06 14.05 -25.34
N LEU A 47 -24.88 15.24 -24.77
CA LEU A 47 -25.66 16.42 -25.12
C LEU A 47 -25.45 16.81 -26.58
N VAL A 48 -24.19 16.94 -27.03
CA VAL A 48 -23.85 17.27 -28.42
C VAL A 48 -24.43 16.24 -29.39
N ALA A 49 -24.34 14.95 -29.07
CA ALA A 49 -24.95 13.90 -29.89
C ALA A 49 -26.47 14.08 -30.02
N ALA A 50 -27.18 14.35 -28.92
CA ALA A 50 -28.61 14.61 -28.94
C ALA A 50 -28.96 15.85 -29.78
N VAL A 51 -28.20 16.94 -29.64
CA VAL A 51 -28.38 18.16 -30.44
C VAL A 51 -28.22 17.88 -31.92
N VAL A 52 -27.17 17.15 -32.31
CA VAL A 52 -26.93 16.81 -33.72
C VAL A 52 -28.07 15.95 -34.29
N ILE A 53 -28.51 14.94 -33.54
CA ILE A 53 -29.63 14.07 -33.96
C ILE A 53 -30.91 14.88 -34.16
N VAL A 54 -31.26 15.73 -33.20
CA VAL A 54 -32.48 16.57 -33.25
C VAL A 54 -32.39 17.61 -34.37
N TYR A 55 -31.21 18.20 -34.58
CA TYR A 55 -31.01 19.19 -35.63
C TYR A 55 -31.11 18.59 -37.04
N ILE A 56 -30.63 17.35 -37.22
CA ILE A 56 -30.77 16.62 -38.49
C ILE A 56 -32.22 16.24 -38.74
N ASP A 57 -32.95 15.81 -37.70
CA ASP A 57 -34.36 15.38 -37.79
C ASP A 57 -35.37 16.50 -37.54
N ARG A 58 -34.94 17.77 -37.61
CA ARG A 58 -35.71 18.96 -37.17
C ARG A 58 -37.09 19.12 -37.82
N ASP A 59 -37.26 18.67 -39.06
CA ASP A 59 -38.52 18.74 -39.79
C ASP A 59 -39.60 17.81 -39.18
N GLY A 60 -39.15 16.80 -38.42
CA GLY A 60 -39.99 15.89 -37.67
C GLY A 60 -40.49 16.42 -36.32
N TYR A 61 -40.09 17.63 -35.94
CA TYR A 61 -40.43 18.31 -34.69
C TYR A 61 -41.30 19.54 -34.93
N ARG A 62 -42.09 19.89 -33.91
CA ARG A 62 -42.97 21.05 -33.94
C ARG A 62 -42.78 21.86 -32.67
N ASP A 63 -42.49 23.13 -32.85
CA ASP A 63 -42.60 24.16 -31.81
C ASP A 63 -44.04 24.70 -31.77
N VAL A 64 -44.50 25.13 -30.60
CA VAL A 64 -45.81 25.75 -30.38
C VAL A 64 -46.01 27.00 -31.25
N ASN A 65 -44.94 27.75 -31.52
CA ASN A 65 -45.00 28.96 -32.34
C ASN A 65 -45.08 28.68 -33.86
N GLY A 66 -44.69 27.48 -34.29
CA GLY A 66 -44.82 27.04 -35.69
C GLY A 66 -43.69 27.49 -36.64
N ASP A 67 -42.63 28.13 -36.13
CA ASP A 67 -41.57 28.76 -36.94
C ASP A 67 -40.43 27.79 -37.37
N GLY A 68 -40.64 26.49 -37.26
CA GLY A 68 -39.59 25.48 -37.46
C GLY A 68 -38.58 25.47 -36.31
N LEU A 69 -37.59 24.57 -36.34
CA LEU A 69 -36.58 24.45 -35.29
C LEU A 69 -35.24 25.04 -35.73
N SER A 70 -34.76 26.06 -35.02
CA SER A 70 -33.40 26.56 -35.14
C SER A 70 -32.38 25.66 -34.43
N LEU A 71 -31.09 25.93 -34.62
CA LEU A 71 -30.03 25.23 -33.86
C LEU A 71 -30.16 25.48 -32.35
N LEU A 72 -30.57 26.69 -31.96
CA LEU A 72 -30.80 27.03 -30.56
C LEU A 72 -31.94 26.18 -29.97
N ASP A 73 -33.01 25.97 -30.75
CA ASP A 73 -34.18 25.18 -30.33
C ASP A 73 -33.82 23.69 -30.18
N ALA A 74 -32.94 23.18 -31.05
CA ALA A 74 -32.41 21.82 -30.92
C ALA A 74 -31.53 21.66 -29.66
N ILE A 75 -30.70 22.68 -29.33
CA ILE A 75 -29.92 22.71 -28.08
C ILE A 75 -30.84 22.74 -26.86
N TYR A 76 -31.86 23.60 -26.91
CA TYR A 76 -32.84 23.74 -25.85
C TYR A 76 -33.63 22.43 -25.64
N TYR A 77 -34.19 21.86 -26.71
CA TYR A 77 -34.92 20.59 -26.66
C TYR A 77 -34.07 19.44 -26.11
N ALA A 78 -32.83 19.30 -26.61
CA ALA A 78 -31.92 18.24 -26.15
C ALA A 78 -31.58 18.39 -24.66
N THR A 79 -31.32 19.62 -24.20
CA THR A 79 -31.02 19.90 -22.80
C THR A 79 -32.22 19.54 -21.91
N VAL A 80 -33.41 20.04 -22.24
CA VAL A 80 -34.67 19.83 -21.48
C VAL A 80 -35.10 18.36 -21.48
N SER A 81 -34.85 17.63 -22.58
CA SER A 81 -35.21 16.23 -22.71
C SER A 81 -34.23 15.31 -21.99
N LEU A 82 -32.91 15.54 -22.12
CA LEU A 82 -31.89 14.76 -21.44
C LEU A 82 -31.88 15.01 -19.91
N SER A 83 -32.17 16.24 -19.48
CA SER A 83 -32.35 16.57 -18.06
C SER A 83 -33.64 16.01 -17.47
N THR A 84 -34.50 15.39 -18.28
CA THR A 84 -35.82 14.88 -17.89
C THR A 84 -36.82 15.95 -17.41
N THR A 85 -36.58 17.22 -17.75
CA THR A 85 -37.48 18.32 -17.41
C THR A 85 -38.74 18.28 -18.26
N GLY A 86 -38.58 18.14 -19.58
CA GLY A 86 -39.68 17.88 -20.53
C GLY A 86 -40.82 18.90 -20.52
N TYR A 87 -40.55 20.18 -20.76
CA TYR A 87 -41.57 21.24 -20.77
C TYR A 87 -42.71 21.01 -21.78
N GLY A 88 -42.44 20.32 -22.89
CA GLY A 88 -43.44 19.93 -23.88
C GLY A 88 -43.82 21.03 -24.88
N ASP A 89 -43.06 22.12 -24.90
CA ASP A 89 -43.10 23.22 -25.88
C ASP A 89 -42.56 22.80 -27.25
N ILE A 90 -41.51 21.98 -27.29
CA ILE A 90 -41.02 21.34 -28.52
C ILE A 90 -41.28 19.84 -28.45
N THR A 91 -41.97 19.28 -29.45
CA THR A 91 -42.33 17.86 -29.46
C THR A 91 -42.10 17.17 -30.81
N PRO A 92 -41.72 15.89 -30.82
CA PRO A 92 -41.66 15.09 -32.04
C PRO A 92 -43.10 14.75 -32.50
N TRP A 93 -43.49 15.28 -33.65
CA TRP A 93 -44.84 15.08 -34.19
C TRP A 93 -44.86 13.99 -35.26
N SER A 94 -43.78 13.83 -36.03
CA SER A 94 -43.68 12.82 -37.08
C SER A 94 -43.45 11.40 -36.51
N PRO A 95 -43.91 10.34 -37.20
CA PRO A 95 -43.65 8.96 -36.79
C PRO A 95 -42.16 8.62 -36.71
N SER A 96 -41.33 9.15 -37.62
CA SER A 96 -39.87 8.94 -37.63
C SER A 96 -39.20 9.59 -36.42
N ALA A 97 -39.53 10.84 -36.11
CA ALA A 97 -38.95 11.54 -34.95
C ALA A 97 -39.33 10.89 -33.63
N ARG A 98 -40.57 10.37 -33.52
CA ARG A 98 -40.98 9.59 -32.35
C ARG A 98 -40.15 8.31 -32.19
N LEU A 99 -39.89 7.61 -33.29
CA LEU A 99 -39.07 6.39 -33.25
C LEU A 99 -37.62 6.70 -32.83
N VAL A 100 -37.02 7.76 -33.38
CA VAL A 100 -35.68 8.23 -32.99
C VAL A 100 -35.64 8.60 -31.50
N ASN A 101 -36.67 9.26 -30.99
CA ASN A 101 -36.74 9.61 -29.57
C ASN A 101 -36.80 8.38 -28.65
N VAL A 102 -37.55 7.35 -29.04
CA VAL A 102 -37.66 6.10 -28.28
C VAL A 102 -36.36 5.31 -28.34
N LEU A 103 -35.76 5.14 -29.51
CA LEU A 103 -34.60 4.27 -29.70
C LEU A 103 -33.27 4.92 -29.38
N VAL A 104 -33.15 6.25 -29.48
CA VAL A 104 -31.88 6.97 -29.36
C VAL A 104 -31.89 7.99 -28.24
N ILE A 105 -32.82 8.94 -28.24
CA ILE A 105 -32.85 9.99 -27.21
C ILE A 105 -33.15 9.41 -25.81
N THR A 106 -34.01 8.40 -25.72
CA THR A 106 -34.36 7.79 -24.43
C THR A 106 -33.18 7.04 -23.78
N PRO A 107 -32.43 6.17 -24.47
CA PRO A 107 -31.20 5.62 -23.92
C PRO A 107 -30.14 6.68 -23.60
N LEU A 108 -30.01 7.70 -24.45
CA LEU A 108 -29.06 8.80 -24.25
C LEU A 108 -29.41 9.63 -23.00
N ARG A 109 -30.70 9.83 -22.72
CA ARG A 109 -31.24 10.46 -21.52
C ARG A 109 -30.91 9.66 -20.26
N VAL A 110 -31.08 8.34 -20.30
CA VAL A 110 -30.69 7.46 -19.18
C VAL A 110 -29.19 7.55 -18.93
N LEU A 111 -28.37 7.51 -19.99
CA LEU A 111 -26.92 7.65 -19.88
C LEU A 111 -26.52 9.01 -19.31
N PHE A 112 -27.12 10.10 -19.79
CA PHE A 112 -26.90 11.46 -19.30
C PHE A 112 -27.22 11.57 -17.80
N LEU A 113 -28.36 11.05 -17.36
CA LEU A 113 -28.73 11.01 -15.95
C LEU A 113 -27.77 10.15 -15.10
N ILE A 114 -27.30 9.01 -15.60
CA ILE A 114 -26.30 8.19 -14.88
C ILE A 114 -25.01 8.97 -14.66
N VAL A 115 -24.55 9.73 -15.67
CA VAL A 115 -23.33 10.55 -15.56
C VAL A 115 -23.54 11.73 -14.61
N LEU A 116 -24.72 12.35 -14.62
CA LEU A 116 -25.07 13.51 -13.80
C LEU A 116 -25.37 13.13 -12.34
N VAL A 117 -26.33 12.22 -12.12
CA VAL A 117 -26.87 11.81 -10.81
C VAL A 117 -26.03 10.72 -10.13
N GLY A 118 -25.33 9.87 -10.90
CA GLY A 118 -24.51 8.79 -10.34
C GLY A 118 -23.40 9.27 -9.37
N THR A 119 -23.12 10.57 -9.33
CA THR A 119 -22.13 11.21 -8.47
C THR A 119 -22.59 11.36 -7.01
N THR A 120 -23.86 11.70 -6.76
CA THR A 120 -24.39 11.78 -5.39
C THR A 120 -24.25 10.44 -4.68
N LEU A 121 -24.51 9.34 -5.38
CA LEU A 121 -24.31 7.98 -4.88
C LEU A 121 -22.82 7.61 -4.74
N ALA A 122 -21.95 8.05 -5.66
CA ALA A 122 -20.53 7.72 -5.63
C ALA A 122 -19.76 8.40 -4.47
N VAL A 123 -20.12 9.63 -4.11
CA VAL A 123 -19.50 10.37 -2.99
C VAL A 123 -20.08 9.91 -1.65
N LEU A 124 -21.39 9.60 -1.58
CA LEU A 124 -22.00 9.04 -0.36
C LEU A 124 -21.48 7.65 -0.01
N THR A 125 -20.85 6.95 -0.95
CA THR A 125 -20.38 5.57 -0.81
C THR A 125 -18.87 5.44 -0.58
N GLU A 126 -18.12 6.53 -0.37
CA GLU A 126 -16.68 6.43 -0.10
C GLU A 126 -16.40 5.58 1.16
N ARG A 127 -17.17 5.81 2.24
CA ARG A 127 -17.14 4.96 3.44
C ARG A 127 -17.53 3.52 3.14
N SER A 128 -18.55 3.31 2.30
CA SER A 128 -19.00 1.96 1.90
C SER A 128 -17.95 1.23 1.07
N ARG A 129 -17.24 1.93 0.17
CA ARG A 129 -16.15 1.41 -0.65
C ARG A 129 -14.94 1.05 0.20
N GLN A 130 -14.54 1.92 1.13
CA GLN A 130 -13.46 1.62 2.07
C GLN A 130 -13.81 0.42 2.95
N ALA A 131 -15.02 0.36 3.49
CA ALA A 131 -15.49 -0.81 4.26
C ALA A 131 -15.44 -2.11 3.44
N PHE A 132 -15.89 -2.07 2.17
CA PHE A 132 -15.82 -3.23 1.28
C PHE A 132 -14.37 -3.64 0.97
N LYS A 133 -13.49 -2.68 0.67
CA LYS A 133 -12.05 -2.94 0.46
C LYS A 133 -11.43 -3.59 1.70
N ILE A 134 -11.72 -3.07 2.90
CA ILE A 134 -11.25 -3.61 4.18
C ILE A 134 -11.70 -5.06 4.33
N GLN A 135 -12.98 -5.33 4.08
CA GLN A 135 -13.53 -6.68 4.16
C GLN A 135 -12.82 -7.66 3.20
N VAL A 136 -12.61 -7.25 1.95
CA VAL A 136 -11.91 -8.07 0.94
C VAL A 136 -10.45 -8.30 1.34
N TRP A 137 -9.76 -7.24 1.78
CA TRP A 137 -8.37 -7.31 2.21
C TRP A 137 -8.20 -8.24 3.41
N ARG A 138 -9.01 -8.12 4.48
CA ARG A 138 -8.95 -8.99 5.67
C ARG A 138 -9.12 -10.47 5.32
N LYS A 139 -9.94 -10.78 4.30
CA LYS A 139 -10.13 -12.16 3.82
C LYS A 139 -8.87 -12.68 3.14
N LYS A 140 -8.24 -11.87 2.29
CA LYS A 140 -7.12 -12.26 1.42
C LYS A 140 -5.72 -12.13 2.03
N VAL A 141 -5.51 -11.18 2.95
CA VAL A 141 -4.17 -10.83 3.45
C VAL A 141 -3.53 -12.01 4.19
N ARG A 142 -2.41 -12.50 3.68
CA ARG A 142 -1.61 -13.62 4.19
C ARG A 142 -0.18 -13.40 3.74
N ASP A 143 0.78 -14.04 4.42
CA ASP A 143 2.19 -14.04 4.00
C ASP A 143 2.73 -12.61 3.79
N HIS A 144 2.30 -11.71 4.69
CA HIS A 144 2.61 -10.28 4.67
C HIS A 144 3.54 -9.92 5.83
N VAL A 145 4.13 -8.74 5.78
CA VAL A 145 4.96 -8.18 6.85
C VAL A 145 4.14 -7.15 7.62
N VAL A 146 4.12 -7.27 8.95
CA VAL A 146 3.54 -6.26 9.83
C VAL A 146 4.66 -5.48 10.49
N VAL A 147 4.66 -4.15 10.33
CA VAL A 147 5.62 -3.26 10.98
C VAL A 147 4.88 -2.44 12.04
N VAL A 148 5.29 -2.59 13.30
CA VAL A 148 4.70 -1.90 14.44
C VAL A 148 5.61 -0.73 14.84
N GLY A 149 5.14 0.48 14.57
CA GLY A 149 5.88 1.73 14.68
C GLY A 149 6.45 2.18 13.34
N PHE A 150 6.13 3.40 12.92
CA PHE A 150 6.55 4.05 11.67
C PHE A 150 7.29 5.37 11.90
N GLY A 151 8.09 5.41 12.98
CA GLY A 151 9.13 6.41 13.19
C GLY A 151 10.40 6.12 12.38
N THR A 152 11.54 6.65 12.80
CA THR A 152 12.82 6.50 12.08
C THR A 152 13.20 5.03 11.81
N LYS A 153 13.10 4.16 12.83
CA LYS A 153 13.43 2.73 12.71
C LYS A 153 12.47 2.00 11.76
N GLY A 154 11.17 2.25 11.91
CA GLY A 154 10.13 1.62 11.10
C GLY A 154 10.18 2.02 9.64
N ARG A 155 10.38 3.32 9.36
CA ARG A 155 10.55 3.84 7.98
C ARG A 155 11.75 3.22 7.29
N SER A 156 12.89 3.16 7.98
CA SER A 156 14.11 2.56 7.42
C SER A 156 13.92 1.06 7.14
N ALA A 157 13.28 0.34 8.06
CA ALA A 157 12.97 -1.08 7.86
C ALA A 157 12.01 -1.30 6.67
N VAL A 158 10.98 -0.46 6.52
CA VAL A 158 10.05 -0.54 5.40
C VAL A 158 10.74 -0.22 4.08
N SER A 159 11.61 0.79 4.04
CA SER A 159 12.41 1.11 2.85
C SER A 159 13.25 -0.09 2.43
N ALA A 160 13.95 -0.72 3.36
CA ALA A 160 14.76 -1.91 3.08
C ALA A 160 13.94 -3.07 2.53
N VAL A 161 12.78 -3.33 3.11
CA VAL A 161 11.89 -4.41 2.68
C VAL A 161 11.27 -4.14 1.30
N LEU A 162 10.97 -2.87 0.98
CA LEU A 162 10.46 -2.47 -0.34
C LEU A 162 11.52 -2.64 -1.43
N THR A 163 12.78 -2.25 -1.17
CA THR A 163 13.86 -2.42 -2.14
C THR A 163 14.16 -3.90 -2.41
N ASP A 164 13.98 -4.78 -1.42
CA ASP A 164 14.13 -6.24 -1.60
C ASP A 164 12.99 -6.88 -2.45
N GLY A 165 12.17 -6.07 -3.12
CA GLY A 165 11.16 -6.51 -4.08
C GLY A 165 9.79 -6.81 -3.47
N MET A 166 9.58 -6.54 -2.18
CA MET A 166 8.28 -6.71 -1.56
C MET A 166 7.29 -5.67 -2.06
N LYS A 167 6.09 -6.11 -2.46
CA LYS A 167 5.04 -5.18 -2.92
C LYS A 167 4.49 -4.38 -1.74
N PRO A 168 4.23 -3.06 -1.89
CA PRO A 168 3.65 -2.23 -0.82
C PRO A 168 2.37 -2.80 -0.19
N GLY A 169 1.52 -3.45 -0.99
CA GLY A 169 0.28 -4.08 -0.51
C GLY A 169 0.49 -5.30 0.40
N GLN A 170 1.71 -5.83 0.51
CA GLN A 170 2.10 -6.91 1.43
C GLN A 170 2.73 -6.39 2.73
N ILE A 171 2.71 -5.07 2.95
CA ILE A 171 3.25 -4.44 4.15
C ILE A 171 2.10 -3.73 4.88
N VAL A 172 1.99 -3.99 6.17
CA VAL A 172 0.98 -3.40 7.05
C VAL A 172 1.67 -2.61 8.14
N ILE A 173 1.35 -1.33 8.25
CA ILE A 173 1.92 -0.43 9.24
C ILE A 173 0.94 -0.24 10.40
N VAL A 174 1.41 -0.41 11.63
CA VAL A 174 0.65 -0.13 12.86
C VAL A 174 1.30 1.03 13.59
N ASP A 175 0.58 2.12 13.80
CA ASP A 175 1.08 3.27 14.58
C ASP A 175 -0.08 4.02 15.27
N THR A 176 0.24 4.77 16.31
CA THR A 176 -0.68 5.68 17.01
C THR A 176 -0.67 7.10 16.44
N ASP A 177 0.39 7.49 15.71
CA ASP A 177 0.51 8.82 15.11
C ASP A 177 -0.09 8.85 13.70
N GLN A 178 -1.13 9.66 13.51
CA GLN A 178 -1.83 9.79 12.23
C GLN A 178 -0.91 10.33 11.13
N ASN A 179 0.03 11.23 11.44
CA ASN A 179 0.95 11.78 10.44
C ASN A 179 1.86 10.70 9.86
N SER A 180 2.35 9.80 10.73
CA SER A 180 3.15 8.66 10.31
C SER A 180 2.34 7.67 9.46
N LEU A 181 1.07 7.44 9.78
CA LEU A 181 0.18 6.60 8.95
C LEU A 181 -0.15 7.24 7.60
N ASP A 182 -0.31 8.56 7.54
CA ASP A 182 -0.56 9.26 6.28
C ASP A 182 0.66 9.19 5.36
N ALA A 183 1.87 9.36 5.92
CA ALA A 183 3.12 9.14 5.18
C ALA A 183 3.26 7.70 4.68
N ALA A 184 2.95 6.70 5.51
CA ALA A 184 2.95 5.30 5.09
C ALA A 184 1.90 5.01 3.99
N SER A 185 0.70 5.59 4.10
CA SER A 185 -0.35 5.43 3.11
C SER A 185 0.03 6.07 1.77
N ALA A 186 0.79 7.17 1.77
CA ALA A 186 1.29 7.81 0.56
C ALA A 186 2.30 6.93 -0.20
N LEU A 187 3.00 6.03 0.50
CA LEU A 187 3.87 5.01 -0.09
C LEU A 187 3.10 3.77 -0.60
N GLY A 188 1.76 3.80 -0.56
CA GLY A 188 0.94 2.67 -1.01
C GLY A 188 0.91 1.50 -0.01
N LEU A 189 1.24 1.74 1.26
CA LEU A 189 1.19 0.75 2.33
C LEU A 189 -0.19 0.70 2.98
N VAL A 190 -0.58 -0.47 3.49
CA VAL A 190 -1.80 -0.60 4.31
C VAL A 190 -1.48 -0.10 5.72
N THR A 191 -2.35 0.72 6.30
CA THR A 191 -2.09 1.31 7.61
C THR A 191 -3.19 0.99 8.61
N VAL A 192 -2.81 0.83 9.87
CA VAL A 192 -3.68 0.51 11.00
C VAL A 192 -3.38 1.48 12.14
N HIS A 193 -4.35 2.34 12.45
CA HIS A 193 -4.29 3.30 13.54
C HIS A 193 -4.61 2.63 14.88
N GLY A 194 -3.61 2.57 15.76
CA GLY A 194 -3.76 2.04 17.11
C GLY A 194 -2.43 1.67 17.75
N SER A 195 -2.46 1.43 19.06
CA SER A 195 -1.27 0.97 19.77
C SER A 195 -1.02 -0.51 19.49
N GLY A 196 0.19 -0.83 19.03
CA GLY A 196 0.63 -2.22 18.88
C GLY A 196 0.67 -3.01 20.19
N THR A 197 0.65 -2.35 21.35
CA THR A 197 0.56 -3.04 22.66
C THR A 197 -0.81 -3.68 22.90
N ARG A 198 -1.82 -3.36 22.07
CA ARG A 198 -3.15 -3.96 22.16
C ARG A 198 -3.28 -5.14 21.21
N SER A 199 -3.67 -6.30 21.74
CA SER A 199 -3.85 -7.52 20.96
C SER A 199 -4.96 -7.42 19.90
N ASP A 200 -5.98 -6.59 20.11
CA ASP A 200 -7.04 -6.37 19.12
C ASP A 200 -6.57 -5.56 17.92
N VAL A 201 -5.68 -4.56 18.12
CA VAL A 201 -5.03 -3.81 17.04
C VAL A 201 -4.12 -4.72 16.22
N LEU A 202 -3.29 -5.55 16.86
CA LEU A 202 -2.44 -6.52 16.15
C LEU A 202 -3.26 -7.55 15.37
N ARG A 203 -4.43 -7.94 15.88
CA ARG A 203 -5.34 -8.86 15.17
C ARG A 203 -5.99 -8.20 13.96
N VAL A 204 -6.33 -6.93 14.09
CA VAL A 204 -6.82 -6.12 12.96
C VAL A 204 -5.75 -5.98 11.87
N ALA A 205 -4.47 -5.83 12.25
CA ALA A 205 -3.33 -5.83 11.34
C ALA A 205 -3.01 -7.20 10.71
N GLY A 206 -3.72 -8.26 11.10
CA GLY A 206 -3.55 -9.61 10.55
C GLY A 206 -2.27 -10.32 11.02
N VAL A 207 -1.74 -9.98 12.20
CA VAL A 207 -0.51 -10.59 12.73
C VAL A 207 -0.57 -12.12 12.77
N ASP A 208 -1.74 -12.71 13.03
CA ASP A 208 -1.98 -14.17 13.07
C ASP A 208 -1.59 -14.90 11.78
N ARG A 209 -1.49 -14.18 10.65
CA ARG A 209 -1.19 -14.72 9.32
C ARG A 209 0.04 -14.07 8.67
N ALA A 210 0.75 -13.23 9.41
CA ALA A 210 1.94 -12.56 8.93
C ALA A 210 3.09 -13.57 8.76
N ARG A 211 3.92 -13.36 7.74
CA ARG A 211 5.18 -14.07 7.59
C ARG A 211 6.21 -13.56 8.59
N ALA A 212 6.25 -12.23 8.77
CA ALA A 212 7.16 -11.57 9.67
C ALA A 212 6.52 -10.38 10.37
N VAL A 213 7.01 -10.09 11.57
CA VAL A 213 6.63 -8.93 12.38
C VAL A 213 7.89 -8.15 12.73
N VAL A 214 7.93 -6.89 12.33
CA VAL A 214 8.98 -5.95 12.69
C VAL A 214 8.48 -5.05 13.82
N VAL A 215 9.12 -5.11 14.98
CA VAL A 215 8.77 -4.31 16.15
C VAL A 215 9.74 -3.13 16.25
N ALA A 216 9.28 -1.95 15.84
CA ALA A 216 10.05 -0.72 15.76
C ALA A 216 9.53 0.36 16.74
N ALA A 217 9.09 -0.07 17.92
CA ALA A 217 8.53 0.82 18.94
C ALA A 217 9.55 1.87 19.45
N ASN A 218 9.04 2.98 19.99
CA ASN A 218 9.87 4.05 20.55
C ASN A 218 10.42 3.73 21.94
N ARG A 219 9.72 2.87 22.69
CA ARG A 219 10.08 2.46 24.06
C ARG A 219 10.26 0.95 24.13
N ASP A 220 11.28 0.51 24.86
CA ASP A 220 11.66 -0.90 24.95
C ASP A 220 10.61 -1.74 25.71
N ASP A 221 9.94 -1.17 26.72
CA ASP A 221 8.85 -1.82 27.44
C ASP A 221 7.67 -2.19 26.51
N SER A 222 7.35 -1.28 25.60
CA SER A 222 6.32 -1.46 24.58
C SER A 222 6.77 -2.50 23.57
N ALA A 223 8.04 -2.49 23.16
CA ALA A 223 8.62 -3.48 22.26
C ALA A 223 8.52 -4.91 22.84
N VAL A 224 8.81 -5.08 24.13
CA VAL A 224 8.64 -6.35 24.86
C VAL A 224 7.20 -6.85 24.79
N LEU A 225 6.24 -6.00 25.17
CA LEU A 225 4.83 -6.37 25.19
C LEU A 225 4.30 -6.69 23.77
N ILE A 226 4.68 -5.90 22.77
CA ILE A 226 4.32 -6.14 21.36
C ILE A 226 4.89 -7.49 20.91
N THR A 227 6.17 -7.74 21.19
CA THR A 227 6.87 -8.98 20.81
C THR A 227 6.21 -10.21 21.43
N LEU A 228 5.91 -10.16 22.74
CA LEU A 228 5.23 -11.24 23.44
C LEU A 228 3.86 -11.53 22.82
N THR A 229 3.05 -10.48 22.61
CA THR A 229 1.70 -10.60 22.05
C THR A 229 1.76 -11.11 20.60
N ALA A 230 2.71 -10.63 19.80
CA ALA A 230 2.91 -11.08 18.43
C ALA A 230 3.31 -12.56 18.37
N ARG A 231 4.21 -13.02 19.25
CA ARG A 231 4.61 -14.43 19.33
C ARG A 231 3.46 -15.33 19.76
N GLU A 232 2.65 -14.91 20.72
CA GLU A 232 1.44 -15.65 21.14
C GLU A 232 0.46 -15.80 19.97
N MET A 233 0.26 -14.73 19.19
CA MET A 233 -0.68 -14.73 18.07
C MET A 233 -0.18 -15.44 16.82
N ALA A 234 1.12 -15.37 16.55
CA ALA A 234 1.76 -15.90 15.36
C ALA A 234 3.01 -16.73 15.73
N PRO A 235 2.84 -17.95 16.27
CA PRO A 235 3.95 -18.74 16.79
C PRO A 235 5.04 -19.07 15.77
N LYS A 236 4.70 -19.06 14.47
CA LYS A 236 5.60 -19.39 13.36
C LYS A 236 6.17 -18.17 12.62
N ALA A 237 5.67 -16.96 12.90
CA ALA A 237 6.16 -15.77 12.22
C ALA A 237 7.59 -15.45 12.65
N GLN A 238 8.38 -14.88 11.74
CA GLN A 238 9.69 -14.33 12.08
C GLN A 238 9.49 -12.99 12.78
N ILE A 239 9.95 -12.84 14.02
CA ILE A 239 9.81 -11.61 14.81
C ILE A 239 11.17 -10.95 14.96
N VAL A 240 11.30 -9.75 14.40
CA VAL A 240 12.49 -8.92 14.49
C VAL A 240 12.15 -7.68 15.30
N SER A 241 12.84 -7.47 16.42
CA SER A 241 12.60 -6.31 17.28
C SER A 241 13.81 -5.40 17.32
N ALA A 242 13.58 -4.09 17.23
CA ALA A 242 14.58 -3.10 17.60
C ALA A 242 14.49 -2.81 19.11
N VAL A 243 15.63 -2.52 19.72
CA VAL A 243 15.75 -2.12 21.14
C VAL A 243 16.76 -0.98 21.25
N ARG A 244 16.55 -0.09 22.22
CA ARG A 244 17.46 1.03 22.46
C ARG A 244 18.62 0.62 23.35
N GLU A 245 18.30 -0.03 24.47
CA GLU A 245 19.28 -0.42 25.49
C GLU A 245 19.64 -1.90 25.37
N ALA A 246 20.93 -2.23 25.37
CA ALA A 246 21.39 -3.61 25.22
C ALA A 246 20.98 -4.52 26.39
N GLU A 247 20.79 -3.97 27.59
CA GLU A 247 20.32 -4.73 28.75
C GLU A 247 18.94 -5.38 28.52
N ASN A 248 18.11 -4.76 27.67
CA ASN A 248 16.76 -5.25 27.37
C ASN A 248 16.73 -6.35 26.29
N VAL A 249 17.86 -6.64 25.62
CA VAL A 249 17.93 -7.65 24.54
C VAL A 249 17.43 -9.02 25.01
N HIS A 250 17.80 -9.41 26.23
CA HIS A 250 17.39 -10.69 26.80
C HIS A 250 15.87 -10.79 26.97
N LEU A 251 15.22 -9.71 27.40
CA LEU A 251 13.76 -9.65 27.58
C LEU A 251 13.03 -9.84 26.24
N LEU A 252 13.53 -9.22 25.17
CA LEU A 252 12.96 -9.36 23.83
C LEU A 252 13.11 -10.80 23.31
N ARG A 253 14.28 -11.42 23.49
CA ARG A 253 14.48 -12.83 23.10
C ARG A 253 13.60 -13.78 23.89
N GLN A 254 13.48 -13.58 25.21
CA GLN A 254 12.56 -14.36 26.06
C GLN A 254 11.09 -14.18 25.67
N SER A 255 10.73 -12.98 25.21
CA SER A 255 9.38 -12.68 24.70
C SER A 255 9.11 -13.30 23.33
N GLY A 256 10.12 -13.93 22.71
CA GLY A 256 9.98 -14.65 21.46
C GLY A 256 10.44 -13.89 20.22
N ALA A 257 11.26 -12.83 20.33
CA ALA A 257 11.95 -12.28 19.17
C ALA A 257 12.99 -13.27 18.64
N ASP A 258 12.98 -13.54 17.34
CA ASP A 258 13.99 -14.37 16.66
C ASP A 258 15.29 -13.59 16.47
N SER A 259 15.18 -12.29 16.21
CA SER A 259 16.32 -11.38 16.07
C SER A 259 16.05 -10.06 16.80
N VAL A 260 17.10 -9.51 17.41
CA VAL A 260 17.02 -8.25 18.16
C VAL A 260 18.15 -7.33 17.71
N VAL A 261 17.80 -6.12 17.29
CA VAL A 261 18.75 -5.09 16.80
C VAL A 261 18.85 -3.98 17.83
N VAL A 262 20.06 -3.78 18.39
CA VAL A 262 20.34 -2.68 19.33
C VAL A 262 20.68 -1.42 18.53
N SER A 263 19.73 -0.50 18.42
CA SER A 263 19.87 0.67 17.55
C SER A 263 20.84 1.71 18.12
N SER A 264 20.77 1.99 19.42
CA SER A 264 21.53 3.09 20.03
C SER A 264 23.03 2.82 20.06
N GLU A 265 23.45 1.61 20.43
CA GLU A 265 24.86 1.24 20.43
C GLU A 265 25.46 1.20 19.02
N THR A 266 24.70 0.75 18.03
CA THR A 266 25.17 0.69 16.64
C THR A 266 25.45 2.11 16.13
N ALA A 267 24.49 3.03 16.32
CA ALA A 267 24.71 4.45 16.00
C ALA A 267 25.85 5.06 16.83
N GLY A 268 25.95 4.74 18.12
CA GLY A 268 27.01 5.24 19.00
C GLY A 268 28.40 4.80 18.56
N ARG A 269 28.56 3.54 18.13
CA ARG A 269 29.82 3.03 17.56
C ARG A 269 30.20 3.77 16.28
N LEU A 270 29.24 4.02 15.39
CA LEU A 270 29.46 4.78 14.15
C LEU A 270 29.86 6.24 14.46
N LEU A 271 29.20 6.90 15.42
CA LEU A 271 29.57 8.25 15.86
C LEU A 271 31.01 8.30 16.41
N GLY A 272 31.40 7.30 17.20
CA GLY A 272 32.77 7.19 17.71
C GLY A 272 33.79 7.01 16.58
N MET A 273 33.50 6.13 15.62
CA MET A 273 34.35 5.89 14.45
C MET A 273 34.46 7.15 13.57
N ALA A 274 33.38 7.91 13.41
CA ALA A 274 33.36 9.12 12.57
C ALA A 274 34.37 10.19 13.01
N THR A 275 34.83 10.17 14.28
CA THR A 275 35.83 11.12 14.79
C THR A 275 37.21 10.93 14.18
N HIS A 276 37.56 9.71 13.76
CA HIS A 276 38.87 9.36 13.23
C HIS A 276 38.82 8.79 11.81
N THR A 277 37.71 8.12 11.46
CA THR A 277 37.54 7.40 10.19
C THR A 277 36.14 7.64 9.60
N PRO A 278 35.79 8.90 9.23
CA PRO A 278 34.46 9.23 8.68
C PRO A 278 34.17 8.44 7.39
N ASN A 279 35.14 8.31 6.48
CA ASN A 279 34.96 7.56 5.23
C ASN A 279 34.63 6.06 5.45
N VAL A 280 35.00 5.48 6.60
CA VAL A 280 34.64 4.10 6.94
C VAL A 280 33.17 4.03 7.34
N VAL A 281 32.65 5.06 8.01
CA VAL A 281 31.23 5.16 8.35
C VAL A 281 30.40 5.28 7.08
N ASP A 282 30.81 6.13 6.13
CA ASP A 282 30.14 6.27 4.82
C ASP A 282 30.05 4.92 4.10
N MET A 283 31.13 4.14 4.09
CA MET A 283 31.16 2.81 3.48
C MET A 283 30.23 1.81 4.21
N VAL A 284 30.16 1.87 5.54
CA VAL A 284 29.25 1.01 6.31
C VAL A 284 27.80 1.39 6.06
N GLU A 285 27.49 2.69 5.95
CA GLU A 285 26.17 3.19 5.61
C GLU A 285 25.75 2.79 4.19
N ASP A 286 26.68 2.82 3.24
CA ASP A 286 26.44 2.32 1.88
C ASP A 286 26.09 0.82 1.89
N LEU A 287 26.88 0.00 2.60
CA LEU A 287 26.67 -1.45 2.67
C LEU A 287 25.31 -1.89 3.24
N ILE A 288 24.68 -1.06 4.09
CA ILE A 288 23.37 -1.32 4.69
C ILE A 288 22.23 -0.58 3.98
N THR A 289 22.55 0.28 3.01
CA THR A 289 21.58 1.01 2.20
C THR A 289 21.29 0.21 0.93
N PRO A 290 20.04 -0.28 0.74
CA PRO A 290 19.72 -1.21 -0.33
C PRO A 290 20.05 -0.76 -1.77
N ASP A 291 20.07 0.55 -2.02
CA ASP A 291 20.13 1.16 -3.35
C ASP A 291 21.45 1.92 -3.64
N SER A 292 22.47 1.83 -2.78
CA SER A 292 23.74 2.53 -3.00
C SER A 292 24.90 1.55 -3.25
N GLY A 293 25.71 1.84 -4.28
CA GLY A 293 27.05 1.28 -4.55
C GLY A 293 27.26 -0.22 -4.33
N LEU A 294 27.40 -0.63 -3.06
CA LEU A 294 27.67 -1.98 -2.60
C LEU A 294 26.60 -2.40 -1.61
N ALA A 295 26.09 -3.63 -1.73
CA ALA A 295 25.15 -4.20 -0.79
C ALA A 295 25.61 -5.57 -0.30
N ILE A 296 25.29 -5.92 0.94
CA ILE A 296 25.51 -7.26 1.47
C ILE A 296 24.32 -8.14 1.06
N ALA A 297 24.60 -9.30 0.46
CA ALA A 297 23.58 -10.26 0.05
C ALA A 297 23.97 -11.69 0.45
N GLU A 298 22.96 -12.55 0.49
CA GLU A 298 23.13 -13.99 0.69
C GLU A 298 22.65 -14.75 -0.54
N ARG A 299 23.46 -15.69 -1.04
CA ARG A 299 23.06 -16.60 -2.13
C ARG A 299 23.41 -18.03 -1.78
N ASP A 300 22.74 -18.98 -2.43
CA ASP A 300 23.10 -20.39 -2.33
C ASP A 300 24.44 -20.62 -3.06
N VAL A 301 25.19 -21.60 -2.57
CA VAL A 301 26.45 -22.05 -3.17
C VAL A 301 26.19 -22.74 -4.51
N GLU A 302 27.02 -22.46 -5.51
CA GLU A 302 26.97 -23.17 -6.80
C GLU A 302 27.71 -24.52 -6.72
N PRO A 303 27.28 -25.55 -7.47
CA PRO A 303 27.85 -26.90 -7.35
C PRO A 303 29.36 -27.00 -7.59
N ASP A 304 29.92 -26.08 -8.38
CA ASP A 304 31.35 -25.98 -8.71
C ASP A 304 32.18 -25.22 -7.65
N GLU A 305 31.52 -24.52 -6.73
CA GLU A 305 32.15 -23.84 -5.60
C GLU A 305 32.35 -24.79 -4.39
N VAL A 306 31.64 -25.93 -4.36
CA VAL A 306 31.69 -26.91 -3.27
C VAL A 306 33.09 -27.51 -3.14
N GLY A 307 33.61 -27.55 -1.91
CA GLY A 307 34.98 -27.96 -1.60
C GLY A 307 36.04 -26.89 -1.89
N GLY A 308 35.65 -25.78 -2.52
CA GLY A 308 36.49 -24.59 -2.69
C GLY A 308 36.62 -23.79 -1.41
N SER A 309 37.58 -22.86 -1.40
CA SER A 309 37.75 -21.91 -0.28
C SER A 309 37.00 -20.61 -0.59
N PRO A 310 36.16 -20.11 0.34
CA PRO A 310 35.43 -18.86 0.13
C PRO A 310 36.35 -17.63 0.00
N ARG A 311 37.63 -17.74 0.39
CA ARG A 311 38.65 -16.69 0.27
C ARG A 311 39.13 -16.46 -1.16
N HIS A 312 38.95 -17.43 -2.06
CA HIS A 312 39.45 -17.38 -3.43
C HIS A 312 38.33 -17.18 -4.46
N MET A 313 37.16 -16.76 -4.02
CA MET A 313 36.03 -16.46 -4.90
C MET A 313 36.25 -15.13 -5.62
N SER A 314 35.62 -14.98 -6.80
CA SER A 314 35.65 -13.72 -7.56
C SER A 314 34.88 -12.59 -6.87
N GLU A 315 33.91 -12.96 -6.03
CA GLU A 315 33.13 -12.05 -5.20
C GLU A 315 33.78 -11.87 -3.83
N ILE A 316 33.55 -10.72 -3.20
CA ILE A 316 34.03 -10.49 -1.83
C ILE A 316 33.11 -11.24 -0.87
N VAL A 317 33.49 -12.47 -0.51
CA VAL A 317 32.77 -13.29 0.47
C VAL A 317 33.21 -12.90 1.89
N LEU A 318 32.24 -12.51 2.71
CA LEU A 318 32.43 -12.12 4.10
C LEU A 318 32.30 -13.32 5.05
N GLY A 319 31.53 -14.33 4.66
CA GLY A 319 31.35 -15.54 5.45
C GLY A 319 30.43 -16.57 4.80
N VAL A 320 30.31 -17.72 5.46
CA VAL A 320 29.50 -18.86 5.06
C VAL A 320 28.41 -19.09 6.10
N VAL A 321 27.17 -19.20 5.67
CA VAL A 321 26.01 -19.51 6.51
C VAL A 321 25.70 -20.99 6.34
N ARG A 322 25.97 -21.77 7.38
CA ARG A 322 25.66 -23.21 7.44
C ARG A 322 24.47 -23.43 8.37
N GLY A 323 23.34 -23.85 7.81
CA GLY A 323 22.06 -23.94 8.52
C GLY A 323 21.54 -22.56 8.96
N LYS A 324 21.75 -22.17 10.23
CA LYS A 324 21.34 -20.86 10.79
C LYS A 324 22.49 -20.10 11.45
N LYS A 325 23.72 -20.57 11.28
CA LYS A 325 24.90 -19.99 11.93
C LYS A 325 25.82 -19.40 10.87
N LEU A 326 26.23 -18.15 11.08
CA LEU A 326 27.22 -17.47 10.28
C LEU A 326 28.62 -17.83 10.78
N TYR A 327 29.45 -18.33 9.88
CA TYR A 327 30.88 -18.53 10.05
C TYR A 327 31.62 -17.48 9.24
N ARG A 328 32.53 -16.74 9.87
CA ARG A 328 33.29 -15.71 9.18
C ARG A 328 34.30 -16.35 8.23
N VAL A 329 34.65 -15.67 7.14
CA VAL A 329 35.58 -16.18 6.13
C VAL A 329 36.98 -16.49 6.69
N ASP A 330 37.35 -15.90 7.82
CA ASP A 330 38.61 -16.12 8.53
C ASP A 330 38.56 -17.31 9.52
N SER A 331 37.39 -17.88 9.77
CA SER A 331 37.22 -19.03 10.65
C SER A 331 37.58 -20.35 9.97
N VAL A 332 38.13 -21.29 10.75
CA VAL A 332 38.56 -22.61 10.26
C VAL A 332 37.36 -23.42 9.75
N GLU A 333 36.21 -23.23 10.38
CA GLU A 333 34.95 -23.88 10.00
C GLU A 333 34.42 -23.43 8.63
N ALA A 334 34.91 -22.30 8.11
CA ALA A 334 34.59 -21.76 6.79
C ALA A 334 35.73 -21.99 5.77
N ASP A 335 36.74 -22.82 6.07
CA ASP A 335 37.88 -23.03 5.15
C ASP A 335 37.46 -23.74 3.85
N ALA A 336 36.44 -24.60 3.92
CA ALA A 336 35.84 -25.29 2.78
C ALA A 336 34.33 -25.10 2.73
N ILE A 337 33.83 -24.77 1.55
CA ILE A 337 32.41 -24.63 1.26
C ILE A 337 31.77 -26.03 1.18
N GLU A 338 30.65 -26.23 1.86
CA GLU A 338 29.88 -27.48 1.84
C GLU A 338 28.60 -27.35 1.00
N GLU A 339 28.07 -28.48 0.55
CA GLU A 339 26.80 -28.52 -0.15
C GLU A 339 25.66 -28.04 0.77
N GLY A 340 24.86 -27.09 0.30
CA GLY A 340 23.77 -26.47 1.08
C GLY A 340 24.20 -25.29 1.96
N ASP A 341 25.47 -24.90 1.93
CA ASP A 341 25.91 -23.63 2.48
C ASP A 341 25.33 -22.45 1.69
N ARG A 342 25.20 -21.30 2.35
CA ARG A 342 24.88 -20.01 1.70
C ARG A 342 26.06 -19.05 1.89
N LEU A 343 26.43 -18.34 0.84
CA LEU A 343 27.53 -17.37 0.87
C LEU A 343 26.99 -15.99 1.22
N LEU A 344 27.58 -15.36 2.24
CA LEU A 344 27.37 -13.96 2.57
C LEU A 344 28.45 -13.14 1.84
N TYR A 345 28.05 -12.35 0.86
CA TYR A 345 28.99 -11.66 -0.03
C TYR A 345 28.58 -10.20 -0.29
N VAL A 346 29.53 -9.41 -0.78
CA VAL A 346 29.28 -8.02 -1.21
C VAL A 346 28.98 -8.03 -2.71
N ARG A 347 27.75 -7.66 -3.07
CA ARG A 347 27.34 -7.45 -4.45
C ARG A 347 27.43 -5.97 -4.82
N LYS A 348 27.72 -5.68 -6.09
CA LYS A 348 27.60 -4.32 -6.63
C LYS A 348 26.15 -4.05 -6.98
N VAL A 349 25.61 -2.93 -6.52
CA VAL A 349 24.29 -2.45 -6.92
C VAL A 349 24.50 -1.56 -8.14
N THR A 350 24.11 -2.02 -9.32
CA THR A 350 24.06 -1.15 -10.50
C THR A 350 22.83 -0.26 -10.35
N PRO A 351 22.97 1.07 -10.26
CA PRO A 351 21.82 1.96 -10.21
C PRO A 351 20.98 1.76 -11.48
N PRO A 352 19.63 1.88 -11.41
CA PRO A 352 18.82 1.94 -12.62
C PRO A 352 19.36 3.08 -13.48
N ALA A 353 19.58 2.82 -14.77
CA ALA A 353 20.05 3.84 -15.71
C ALA A 353 19.18 5.10 -15.55
N GLU A 354 19.80 6.21 -15.16
CA GLU A 354 19.13 7.50 -15.22
C GLU A 354 18.67 7.69 -16.66
N ASN A 355 17.36 7.72 -16.87
CA ASN A 355 16.83 8.17 -18.14
C ASN A 355 17.35 9.60 -18.32
N GLU A 356 18.28 9.77 -19.26
CA GLU A 356 18.64 11.06 -19.84
C GLU A 356 17.39 11.65 -20.51
N GLU A 357 16.46 12.18 -19.73
CA GLU A 357 15.43 13.09 -20.25
C GLU A 357 16.06 14.50 -20.35
N THR A 358 16.74 14.67 -21.49
CA THR A 358 16.77 15.86 -22.35
C THR A 358 16.78 17.24 -21.70
N SER A 359 17.91 17.92 -21.95
CA SER A 359 18.15 19.38 -21.85
C SER A 359 17.11 20.26 -22.54
#